data_AF-A0A2V5SXR1-F1
#
_entry.id   AF-A0A2V5SXR1-F1
#
_cell.length_a   1.000
_cell.length_b   1.000
_cell.length_c   1.000
_cell.angle_alpha   90.00
_cell.angle_beta   90.00
_cell.angle_gamma   90.00
#
_symmetry.space_group_name_H-M   'P 1'
#
loop_
_entity.id
_entity.type
_entity.pdbx_description
1 polymer ?
#
loop_
_entity_poly.entity_id
_entity_poly.type
_entity_poly.pdbx_seq_one_letter_code
_entity_poly.pdbx_strand_id
1 'polypeptide(L)'
;MSFIRTGFREIALKVKRQRTRMALRYERRLLQKSEINLGREGTTQAANFPELRNEIVALKKLEQEQKEVALRIAQIEEGIKKIEQQRQQNTRDQNAAIAKLEAEKKPLLQQRNQAKSAADVCEGELAAVERRIQESEATDRDLLKQLSNLRAATPPPPDLETRSASISARRARLPEERAELVRARMGSADAARLAREKLTAAEAELSVVEKNIERVRGEFEARDRKLNNDIRGQQEAVREARAHHQTVEERKNPAYLNIGRHLVSQRIAPPNASHLLTAALRRRDAVDRLLQHRAELALLSSQIDKQALRKFYFSVISALALLAIILPLTFQSPRKREWLPQETDTILSINTDQFERADLPKRWRKDQPKIWPKLWSGLIGAAASTPGLSLPRDVVRITRAASTDESGRTREFVLVEARRDVSRAVRAVTGDKTFEKRTIGGLPVWERPPDFAVARVGPATLAVGALNEVDELAFVRLGMKPDLKITGQLFDRFQALDRESALRLISRNPPDLSHVFHPIFAHELLDVSHLLGLALSLQNPVKAKLLLKLDSPERAAELTRNLHDAPQQWLRLSDSHLLLYSQPPETQKQGNSNLELRFTVPEDSARLLLERIAKTDAAEMATP
;
A
#
# COMPACT_ATOMS: atom_id res chain seq x y z
N MET A 1 -41.94 17.64 43.73
CA MET A 1 -41.75 16.24 43.26
C MET A 1 -42.88 15.70 42.35
N SER A 2 -44.13 16.21 42.39
CA SER A 2 -45.23 15.63 41.58
C SER A 2 -45.06 15.81 40.06
N PHE A 3 -44.52 16.95 39.60
CA PHE A 3 -44.36 17.23 38.16
C PHE A 3 -43.33 16.32 37.46
N ILE A 4 -42.31 15.84 38.18
CA ILE A 4 -41.30 14.91 37.66
C ILE A 4 -41.94 13.55 37.34
N ARG A 5 -42.77 13.04 38.26
CA ARG A 5 -43.52 11.78 38.07
C ARG A 5 -44.49 11.87 36.89
N THR A 6 -45.19 12.99 36.74
CA THR A 6 -46.09 13.25 35.60
C THR A 6 -45.31 13.34 34.28
N GLY A 7 -44.15 13.98 34.28
CA GLY A 7 -43.25 14.07 33.13
C GLY A 7 -42.73 12.71 32.65
N PHE A 8 -42.22 11.89 33.56
CA PHE A 8 -41.78 10.52 33.23
C PHE A 8 -42.93 9.64 32.75
N ARG A 9 -44.14 9.79 33.30
CA ARG A 9 -45.34 9.07 32.84
C ARG A 9 -45.69 9.42 31.39
N GLU A 10 -45.62 10.70 31.00
CA GLU A 10 -45.86 11.12 29.61
C GLU A 10 -44.72 10.68 28.66
N ILE A 11 -43.45 10.73 29.10
CA ILE A 11 -42.33 10.17 28.31
C ILE A 11 -42.56 8.68 28.06
N ALA A 12 -42.94 7.90 29.09
CA ALA A 12 -43.23 6.48 28.95
C ALA A 12 -44.37 6.22 27.95
N LEU A 13 -45.45 7.03 27.98
CA LEU A 13 -46.53 6.95 27.00
C LEU A 13 -46.09 7.35 25.59
N LYS A 14 -45.22 8.36 25.44
CA LYS A 14 -44.63 8.71 24.13
C LYS A 14 -43.78 7.58 23.55
N VAL A 15 -42.93 6.96 24.37
CA VAL A 15 -42.11 5.79 23.96
C VAL A 15 -43.01 4.62 23.57
N LYS A 16 -44.04 4.31 24.37
CA LYS A 16 -45.03 3.26 24.02
C LYS A 16 -45.77 3.56 22.71
N ARG A 17 -46.16 4.81 22.47
CA ARG A 17 -46.78 5.23 21.19
C ARG A 17 -45.83 5.10 20.01
N GLN A 18 -44.56 5.49 20.16
CA GLN A 18 -43.56 5.36 19.11
C GLN A 18 -43.28 3.90 18.78
N ARG A 19 -43.12 3.05 19.79
CA ARG A 19 -42.98 1.59 19.62
C ARG A 19 -44.19 1.00 18.91
N THR A 20 -45.40 1.36 19.33
CA THR A 20 -46.65 0.90 18.69
C THR A 20 -46.74 1.36 17.24
N ARG A 21 -46.33 2.60 16.91
CA ARG A 21 -46.28 3.10 15.53
C ARG A 21 -45.27 2.34 14.67
N MET A 22 -44.10 2.03 15.20
CA MET A 22 -43.07 1.27 14.50
C MET A 22 -43.52 -0.19 14.26
N ALA A 23 -44.06 -0.83 15.29
CA ALA A 23 -44.64 -2.16 15.20
C ALA A 23 -45.78 -2.20 14.17
N LEU A 24 -46.66 -1.19 14.17
CA LEU A 24 -47.76 -1.10 13.22
C LEU A 24 -47.28 -0.91 11.78
N ARG A 25 -46.24 -0.09 11.54
CA ARG A 25 -45.62 0.04 10.20
C ARG A 25 -45.00 -1.28 9.74
N TYR A 26 -44.32 -1.98 10.65
CA TYR A 26 -43.69 -3.25 10.36
C TYR A 26 -44.73 -4.35 10.05
N GLU A 27 -45.73 -4.51 10.91
CA GLU A 27 -46.81 -5.48 10.72
C GLU A 27 -47.65 -5.16 9.47
N ARG A 28 -47.90 -3.88 9.14
CA ARG A 28 -48.56 -3.53 7.87
C ARG A 28 -47.76 -3.94 6.63
N ARG A 29 -46.43 -3.81 6.66
CA ARG A 29 -45.57 -4.28 5.55
C ARG A 29 -45.58 -5.80 5.45
N LEU A 30 -45.54 -6.50 6.59
CA LEU A 30 -45.64 -7.95 6.61
C LEU A 30 -47.01 -8.45 6.14
N LEU A 31 -48.09 -7.78 6.55
CA LEU A 31 -49.44 -8.05 6.08
C LEU A 31 -49.51 -7.89 4.56
N GLN A 32 -49.04 -6.77 4.03
CA GLN A 32 -49.01 -6.52 2.57
C GLN A 32 -48.22 -7.62 1.83
N LYS A 33 -47.08 -8.06 2.36
CA LYS A 33 -46.32 -9.19 1.77
C LYS A 33 -47.09 -10.51 1.84
N SER A 34 -47.73 -10.82 2.97
CA SER A 34 -48.52 -12.04 3.10
C SER A 34 -49.76 -12.03 2.21
N GLU A 35 -50.40 -10.87 2.01
CA GLU A 35 -51.52 -10.68 1.08
C GLU A 35 -51.05 -10.87 -0.37
N ILE A 36 -49.91 -10.28 -0.77
CA ILE A 36 -49.33 -10.50 -2.12
C ILE A 36 -49.03 -11.97 -2.37
N ASN A 37 -48.38 -12.65 -1.42
CA ASN A 37 -48.05 -14.07 -1.56
C ASN A 37 -49.31 -14.94 -1.65
N LEU A 38 -50.32 -14.65 -0.82
CA LEU A 38 -51.62 -15.32 -0.88
C LEU A 38 -52.31 -15.09 -2.24
N GLY A 39 -52.27 -13.87 -2.75
CA GLY A 39 -52.87 -13.53 -4.04
C GLY A 39 -52.15 -14.16 -5.23
N ARG A 40 -50.84 -14.36 -5.13
CA ARG A 40 -50.02 -15.05 -6.15
C ARG A 40 -50.38 -16.52 -6.29
N GLU A 41 -50.47 -17.25 -5.17
CA GLU A 41 -50.88 -18.67 -5.16
C GLU A 41 -52.40 -18.84 -5.36
N GLY A 42 -53.17 -17.82 -4.99
CA GLY A 42 -54.63 -17.82 -4.98
C GLY A 42 -55.30 -17.37 -6.28
N THR A 43 -54.52 -17.10 -7.34
CA THR A 43 -55.04 -16.60 -8.63
C THR A 43 -56.10 -17.50 -9.26
N THR A 44 -55.97 -18.82 -9.07
CA THR A 44 -56.92 -19.82 -9.59
C THR A 44 -58.26 -19.78 -8.85
N GLN A 45 -58.25 -19.54 -7.53
CA GLN A 45 -59.48 -19.36 -6.73
C GLN A 45 -60.11 -18.00 -7.01
N ALA A 46 -59.27 -16.98 -7.22
CA ALA A 46 -59.69 -15.62 -7.55
C ALA A 46 -60.50 -15.55 -8.85
N ALA A 47 -60.23 -16.45 -9.81
CA ALA A 47 -60.93 -16.52 -11.10
C ALA A 47 -62.42 -16.85 -11.01
N ASN A 48 -62.88 -17.36 -9.86
CA ASN A 48 -64.29 -17.63 -9.61
C ASN A 48 -65.06 -16.39 -9.11
N PHE A 49 -64.38 -15.27 -8.86
CA PHE A 49 -64.98 -14.04 -8.35
C PHE A 49 -65.12 -12.98 -9.45
N PRO A 50 -66.35 -12.52 -9.76
CA PRO A 50 -66.56 -11.48 -10.77
C PRO A 50 -65.91 -10.14 -10.38
N GLU A 51 -65.75 -9.85 -9.08
CA GLU A 51 -65.15 -8.62 -8.58
C GLU A 51 -63.64 -8.49 -8.90
N LEU A 52 -62.95 -9.62 -9.17
CA LEU A 52 -61.51 -9.67 -9.44
C LEU A 52 -61.18 -9.84 -10.93
N ARG A 53 -62.19 -9.78 -11.81
CA ARG A 53 -62.01 -10.05 -13.25
C ARG A 53 -61.01 -9.09 -13.91
N ASN A 54 -61.00 -7.82 -13.50
CA ASN A 54 -60.11 -6.81 -14.06
C ASN A 54 -58.64 -7.08 -13.70
N GLU A 55 -58.39 -7.45 -12.45
CA GLU A 55 -57.08 -7.80 -11.90
C GLU A 55 -56.52 -9.06 -12.57
N ILE A 56 -57.37 -10.05 -12.85
CA ILE A 56 -56.98 -11.29 -13.51
C ILE A 56 -56.65 -11.05 -14.99
N VAL A 57 -57.43 -10.20 -15.69
CA VAL A 57 -57.12 -9.81 -17.07
C VAL A 57 -55.80 -9.04 -17.13
N ALA A 58 -55.57 -8.12 -16.19
CA ALA A 58 -54.30 -7.38 -16.09
C ALA A 58 -53.11 -8.32 -15.83
N LEU A 59 -53.25 -9.30 -14.94
CA LEU A 59 -52.21 -10.30 -14.67
C LEU A 59 -51.90 -11.14 -15.91
N LYS A 60 -52.91 -11.64 -16.63
CA LYS A 60 -52.71 -12.43 -17.86
C LYS A 60 -51.93 -11.64 -18.92
N LYS A 61 -52.22 -10.34 -19.06
CA LYS A 61 -51.50 -9.47 -19.99
C LYS A 61 -50.02 -9.31 -19.59
N LEU A 62 -49.75 -9.09 -18.31
CA LEU A 62 -48.37 -8.98 -17.79
C LEU A 62 -47.61 -10.31 -17.83
N GLU A 63 -48.29 -11.44 -17.67
CA GLU A 63 -47.70 -12.77 -17.85
C GLU A 63 -47.32 -13.05 -19.31
N GLN A 64 -48.12 -12.59 -20.27
CA GLN A 64 -47.79 -12.67 -21.68
C GLN A 64 -46.55 -11.81 -22.01
N GLU A 65 -46.54 -10.55 -21.57
CA GLU A 65 -45.39 -9.64 -21.73
C GLU A 65 -44.11 -10.24 -21.12
N GLN A 66 -44.21 -10.85 -19.94
CA GLN A 66 -43.08 -11.53 -19.32
C GLN A 66 -42.53 -12.69 -20.16
N LYS A 67 -43.42 -13.53 -20.73
CA LYS A 67 -43.01 -14.66 -21.59
C LYS A 67 -42.29 -14.18 -22.83
N GLU A 68 -42.76 -13.10 -23.45
CA GLU A 68 -42.10 -12.49 -24.61
C GLU A 68 -40.71 -11.97 -24.26
N VAL A 69 -40.55 -11.31 -23.11
CA VAL A 69 -39.25 -10.85 -22.62
C VAL A 69 -38.33 -12.03 -22.30
N ALA A 70 -38.84 -13.11 -21.70
CA ALA A 70 -38.06 -14.31 -21.42
C ALA A 70 -37.55 -14.99 -22.71
N LEU A 71 -38.39 -15.08 -23.75
CA LEU A 71 -37.98 -15.57 -25.07
C LEU A 71 -36.90 -14.70 -25.69
N ARG A 72 -37.03 -13.38 -25.59
CA ARG A 72 -36.02 -12.43 -26.07
C ARG A 72 -34.68 -12.60 -25.34
N ILE A 73 -34.70 -12.80 -24.02
CA ILE A 73 -33.48 -13.09 -23.24
C ILE A 73 -32.80 -14.35 -23.75
N ALA A 74 -33.56 -15.44 -23.94
CA ALA A 74 -33.02 -16.72 -24.44
C ALA A 74 -32.38 -16.58 -25.83
N GLN A 75 -33.03 -15.85 -26.74
CA GLN A 75 -32.50 -15.58 -28.08
C GLN A 75 -31.18 -14.80 -28.05
N ILE A 76 -31.06 -13.79 -27.18
CA ILE A 76 -29.82 -13.01 -27.05
C ILE A 76 -28.72 -13.87 -26.44
N GLU A 77 -29.03 -14.69 -25.43
CA GLU A 77 -28.06 -15.60 -24.81
C GLU A 77 -27.54 -16.67 -25.79
N GLU A 78 -28.38 -17.19 -26.67
CA GLU A 78 -27.96 -18.04 -27.78
C GLU A 78 -27.07 -17.30 -28.78
N GLY A 79 -27.37 -16.03 -29.07
CA GLY A 79 -26.51 -15.14 -29.85
C GLY A 79 -25.10 -15.02 -29.27
N ILE A 80 -25.01 -14.80 -27.95
CA ILE A 80 -23.72 -14.68 -27.24
C ILE A 80 -22.92 -15.98 -27.38
N LYS A 81 -23.57 -17.14 -27.16
CA LYS A 81 -22.92 -18.46 -27.31
C LYS A 81 -22.35 -18.67 -28.72
N LYS A 82 -23.07 -18.26 -29.77
CA LYS A 82 -22.58 -18.36 -31.15
C LYS A 82 -21.36 -17.47 -31.39
N ILE A 83 -21.33 -16.26 -30.85
CA ILE A 83 -20.18 -15.36 -30.98
C ILE A 83 -18.97 -15.91 -30.19
N GLU A 84 -19.19 -16.47 -29.00
CA GLU A 84 -18.13 -17.13 -28.23
C GLU A 84 -17.53 -18.33 -28.97
N GLN A 85 -18.35 -19.14 -29.64
CA GLN A 85 -17.86 -20.22 -30.52
C GLN A 85 -17.04 -19.69 -31.69
N GLN A 86 -17.50 -18.62 -32.36
CA GLN A 86 -16.73 -17.96 -33.42
C GLN A 86 -15.39 -17.43 -32.92
N ARG A 87 -15.35 -16.90 -31.70
CA ARG A 87 -14.12 -16.42 -31.07
C ARG A 87 -13.13 -17.55 -30.80
N GLN A 88 -13.60 -18.67 -30.26
CA GLN A 88 -12.76 -19.86 -30.06
C GLN A 88 -12.20 -20.38 -31.40
N GLN A 89 -13.03 -20.39 -32.45
CA GLN A 89 -12.57 -20.78 -33.78
C GLN A 89 -11.53 -19.80 -34.32
N ASN A 90 -11.75 -18.48 -34.17
CA ASN A 90 -10.80 -17.45 -34.59
C ASN A 90 -9.43 -17.60 -33.90
N THR A 91 -9.39 -17.97 -32.61
CA THR A 91 -8.14 -18.28 -31.91
C THR A 91 -7.46 -19.54 -32.44
N ARG A 92 -8.21 -20.60 -32.76
CA ARG A 92 -7.66 -21.82 -33.36
C ARG A 92 -7.06 -21.54 -34.73
N ASP A 93 -7.77 -20.79 -35.56
CA ASP A 93 -7.34 -20.40 -36.90
C ASP A 93 -6.10 -19.49 -36.85
N GLN A 94 -6.06 -18.55 -35.89
CA GLN A 94 -4.89 -17.70 -35.63
C GLN A 94 -3.66 -18.54 -35.29
N ASN A 95 -3.78 -19.47 -34.34
CA ASN A 95 -2.68 -20.33 -33.93
C ASN A 95 -2.20 -21.21 -35.08
N ALA A 96 -3.11 -21.77 -35.88
CA ALA A 96 -2.76 -22.56 -37.05
C ALA A 96 -2.03 -21.73 -38.12
N ALA A 97 -2.47 -20.50 -38.37
CA ALA A 97 -1.84 -19.59 -39.33
C ALA A 97 -0.43 -19.15 -38.88
N ILE A 98 -0.27 -18.79 -37.60
CA ILE A 98 1.03 -18.42 -37.02
C ILE A 98 1.97 -19.61 -37.04
N ALA A 99 1.51 -20.82 -36.68
CA ALA A 99 2.35 -22.02 -36.68
C ALA A 99 2.91 -22.35 -38.07
N LYS A 100 2.14 -22.12 -39.15
CA LYS A 100 2.62 -22.28 -40.53
C LYS A 100 3.75 -21.29 -40.85
N LEU A 101 3.55 -20.02 -40.52
CA LEU A 101 4.57 -18.98 -40.75
C LEU A 101 5.81 -19.17 -39.85
N GLU A 102 5.66 -19.67 -38.64
CA GLU A 102 6.77 -20.02 -37.76
C GLU A 102 7.56 -21.23 -38.29
N ALA A 103 6.89 -22.19 -38.93
CA ALA A 103 7.56 -23.30 -39.61
C ALA A 103 8.40 -22.80 -40.82
N GLU A 104 7.88 -21.84 -41.58
CA GLU A 104 8.62 -21.17 -42.67
C GLU A 104 9.79 -20.31 -42.16
N LYS A 105 9.66 -19.69 -40.98
CA LYS A 105 10.72 -18.87 -40.37
C LYS A 105 11.95 -19.67 -39.92
N LYS A 106 11.75 -20.90 -39.43
CA LYS A 106 12.84 -21.74 -38.88
C LYS A 106 14.03 -21.98 -39.83
N PRO A 107 13.83 -22.42 -41.09
CA PRO A 107 14.95 -22.60 -42.02
C PRO A 107 15.65 -21.27 -42.36
N LEU A 108 14.90 -20.17 -42.51
CA LEU A 108 15.48 -18.85 -42.78
C LEU A 108 16.35 -18.34 -41.63
N LEU A 109 15.93 -18.59 -40.37
CA LEU A 109 16.74 -18.32 -39.18
C LEU A 109 18.06 -19.11 -39.18
N GLN A 110 18.02 -20.39 -39.57
CA GLN A 110 19.22 -21.21 -39.68
C GLN A 110 20.16 -20.67 -40.76
N GLN A 111 19.62 -20.34 -41.94
CA GLN A 111 20.38 -19.76 -43.05
C GLN A 111 21.02 -18.42 -42.67
N ARG A 112 20.29 -17.54 -41.99
CA ARG A 112 20.80 -16.27 -41.47
C ARG A 112 21.93 -16.48 -40.46
N ASN A 113 21.77 -17.43 -39.53
CA ASN A 113 22.82 -17.72 -38.54
C ASN A 113 24.09 -18.28 -39.19
N GLN A 114 23.96 -19.13 -40.19
CA GLN A 114 25.10 -19.62 -40.98
C GLN A 114 25.78 -18.46 -41.72
N ALA A 115 25.01 -17.61 -42.41
CA ALA A 115 25.54 -16.42 -43.09
C ALA A 115 26.24 -15.47 -42.13
N LYS A 116 25.71 -15.28 -40.92
CA LYS A 116 26.32 -14.46 -39.87
C LYS A 116 27.64 -15.06 -39.42
N SER A 117 27.68 -16.36 -39.11
CA SER A 117 28.93 -17.01 -38.71
C SER A 117 30.01 -16.92 -39.79
N ALA A 118 29.64 -17.04 -41.07
CA ALA A 118 30.56 -16.87 -42.18
C ALA A 118 31.07 -15.41 -42.30
N ALA A 119 30.19 -14.42 -42.12
CA ALA A 119 30.59 -13.01 -42.11
C ALA A 119 31.54 -12.70 -40.95
N ASP A 120 31.24 -13.17 -39.73
CA ASP A 120 32.07 -12.97 -38.54
C ASP A 120 33.48 -13.57 -38.72
N VAL A 121 33.59 -14.76 -39.34
CA VAL A 121 34.88 -15.39 -39.65
C VAL A 121 35.65 -14.58 -40.69
N CYS A 122 35.02 -14.18 -41.80
CA CYS A 122 35.68 -13.38 -42.83
C CYS A 122 36.16 -12.01 -42.29
N GLU A 123 35.38 -11.36 -41.43
CA GLU A 123 35.76 -10.12 -40.77
C GLU A 123 36.92 -10.32 -39.78
N GLY A 124 36.90 -11.41 -39.01
CA GLY A 124 37.99 -11.78 -38.11
C GLY A 124 39.32 -12.00 -38.85
N GLU A 125 39.28 -12.70 -39.98
CA GLU A 125 40.45 -12.93 -40.85
C GLU A 125 40.96 -11.63 -41.46
N LEU A 126 40.07 -10.77 -41.97
CA LEU A 126 40.45 -9.45 -42.46
C LEU A 126 41.15 -8.62 -41.37
N ALA A 127 40.59 -8.58 -40.16
CA ALA A 127 41.17 -7.88 -39.03
C ALA A 127 42.51 -8.50 -38.56
N ALA A 128 42.70 -9.81 -38.73
CA ALA A 128 43.96 -10.49 -38.45
C ALA A 128 45.04 -10.11 -39.48
N VAL A 129 44.69 -10.08 -40.77
CA VAL A 129 45.59 -9.64 -41.83
C VAL A 129 45.97 -8.16 -41.66
N GLU A 130 45.00 -7.29 -41.32
CA GLU A 130 45.28 -5.88 -41.05
C GLU A 130 46.21 -5.68 -39.85
N ARG A 131 46.07 -6.47 -38.79
CA ARG A 131 47.02 -6.47 -37.66
C ARG A 131 48.42 -6.89 -38.08
N ARG A 132 48.56 -7.95 -38.87
CA ARG A 132 49.87 -8.40 -39.39
C ARG A 132 50.55 -7.34 -40.26
N ILE A 133 49.77 -6.58 -41.03
CA ILE A 133 50.29 -5.44 -41.81
C ILE A 133 50.82 -4.36 -40.85
N GLN A 134 50.06 -3.99 -39.82
CA GLN A 134 50.49 -3.00 -38.82
C GLN A 134 51.74 -3.44 -38.05
N GLU A 135 51.85 -4.73 -37.71
CA GLU A 135 53.04 -5.32 -37.07
C GLU A 135 54.25 -5.29 -38.01
N SER A 136 54.07 -5.59 -39.30
CA SER A 136 55.11 -5.44 -40.33
C SER A 136 55.55 -3.98 -40.50
N GLU A 137 54.63 -3.01 -40.35
CA GLU A 137 54.95 -1.58 -40.34
C GLU A 137 55.69 -1.14 -39.08
N ALA A 138 55.37 -1.72 -37.93
CA ALA A 138 56.06 -1.44 -36.67
C ALA A 138 57.49 -2.01 -36.68
N THR A 139 57.66 -3.25 -37.16
CA THR A 139 58.98 -3.91 -37.24
C THR A 139 59.95 -3.19 -38.16
N ASP A 140 59.51 -2.72 -39.34
CA ASP A 140 60.35 -1.89 -40.23
C ASP A 140 60.76 -0.57 -39.57
N ARG A 141 59.84 0.08 -38.84
CA ARG A 141 60.15 1.30 -38.05
C ARG A 141 61.17 1.02 -36.94
N ASP A 142 61.07 -0.11 -36.26
CA ASP A 142 62.00 -0.50 -35.19
C ASP A 142 63.38 -0.88 -35.74
N LEU A 143 63.45 -1.58 -36.88
CA LEU A 143 64.73 -1.87 -37.55
C LEU A 143 65.41 -0.59 -38.05
N LEU A 144 64.65 0.39 -38.54
CA LEU A 144 65.16 1.71 -38.88
C LEU A 144 65.74 2.44 -37.66
N LYS A 145 65.06 2.40 -36.52
CA LYS A 145 65.58 2.94 -35.24
C LYS A 145 66.84 2.23 -34.76
N GLN A 146 66.90 0.90 -34.89
CA GLN A 146 68.10 0.14 -34.53
C GLN A 146 69.30 0.51 -35.42
N LEU A 147 69.09 0.67 -36.73
CA LEU A 147 70.12 1.16 -37.65
C LEU A 147 70.59 2.57 -37.30
N SER A 148 69.68 3.48 -36.94
CA SER A 148 70.06 4.84 -36.53
C SER A 148 70.84 4.84 -35.21
N ASN A 149 70.41 4.04 -34.24
CA ASN A 149 71.06 3.95 -32.93
C ASN A 149 72.46 3.33 -33.01
N LEU A 150 72.63 2.29 -33.84
CA LEU A 150 73.95 1.67 -34.07
C LEU A 150 74.94 2.64 -34.72
N ARG A 151 74.47 3.52 -35.62
CA ARG A 151 75.31 4.54 -36.26
C ARG A 151 75.65 5.72 -35.34
N ALA A 152 74.88 5.94 -34.27
CA ALA A 152 75.06 7.05 -33.34
C ALA A 152 75.93 6.72 -32.11
N ALA A 153 76.35 5.46 -31.93
CA ALA A 153 77.13 5.01 -30.78
C ALA A 153 78.63 5.36 -30.90
N THR A 154 79.21 5.98 -29.87
CA THR A 154 80.63 6.34 -29.77
C THR A 154 81.26 5.84 -28.46
N PRO A 155 82.37 5.08 -28.49
CA PRO A 155 83.08 4.58 -29.68
C PRO A 155 82.27 3.49 -30.42
N PRO A 156 82.45 3.35 -31.75
CA PRO A 156 81.69 2.41 -32.55
C PRO A 156 81.98 0.96 -32.13
N PRO A 157 80.95 0.10 -32.03
CA PRO A 157 81.14 -1.30 -31.69
C PRO A 157 82.02 -2.02 -32.72
N PRO A 158 82.89 -2.97 -32.30
CA PRO A 158 83.83 -3.67 -33.18
C PRO A 158 83.14 -4.55 -34.24
N ASP A 159 81.84 -4.82 -34.09
CA ASP A 159 80.99 -5.62 -34.98
C ASP A 159 79.90 -4.79 -35.69
N LEU A 160 80.13 -3.48 -35.89
CA LEU A 160 79.18 -2.55 -36.50
C LEU A 160 78.77 -2.93 -37.94
N GLU A 161 79.73 -3.33 -38.79
CA GLU A 161 79.44 -3.71 -40.17
C GLU A 161 78.62 -5.00 -40.27
N THR A 162 78.95 -6.01 -39.47
CA THR A 162 78.21 -7.27 -39.43
C THR A 162 76.79 -7.07 -38.89
N ARG A 163 76.61 -6.26 -37.83
CA ARG A 163 75.28 -5.94 -37.30
C ARG A 163 74.44 -5.11 -38.28
N SER A 164 75.00 -4.09 -38.91
CA SER A 164 74.28 -3.25 -39.88
C SER A 164 73.92 -4.00 -41.16
N ALA A 165 74.79 -4.88 -41.66
CA ALA A 165 74.50 -5.77 -42.78
C ALA A 165 73.37 -6.76 -42.43
N SER A 166 73.35 -7.31 -41.22
CA SER A 166 72.28 -8.23 -40.77
C SER A 166 70.90 -7.55 -40.70
N ILE A 167 70.83 -6.29 -40.23
CA ILE A 167 69.58 -5.52 -40.16
C ILE A 167 69.13 -5.11 -41.56
N SER A 168 70.07 -4.72 -42.42
CA SER A 168 69.78 -4.35 -43.82
C SER A 168 69.27 -5.56 -44.62
N ALA A 169 69.83 -6.75 -44.39
CA ALA A 169 69.37 -8.00 -44.99
C ALA A 169 67.96 -8.40 -44.51
N ARG A 170 67.63 -8.20 -43.22
CA ARG A 170 66.26 -8.38 -42.71
C ARG A 170 65.28 -7.39 -43.34
N ARG A 171 65.68 -6.12 -43.47
CA ARG A 171 64.84 -5.08 -44.07
C ARG A 171 64.59 -5.28 -45.57
N ALA A 172 65.53 -5.89 -46.29
CA ALA A 172 65.38 -6.19 -47.71
C ALA A 172 64.26 -7.21 -48.02
N ARG A 173 63.87 -8.05 -47.04
CA ARG A 173 62.81 -9.08 -47.20
C ARG A 173 61.40 -8.57 -46.90
N LEU A 174 61.28 -7.52 -46.08
CA LEU A 174 60.00 -6.95 -45.65
C LEU A 174 59.10 -6.44 -46.80
N PRO A 175 59.59 -5.86 -47.90
CA PRO A 175 58.75 -5.44 -49.02
C PRO A 175 58.01 -6.59 -49.71
N GLU A 176 58.66 -7.74 -49.87
CA GLU A 176 58.04 -8.94 -50.46
C GLU A 176 56.98 -9.53 -49.53
N GLU A 177 57.31 -9.67 -48.23
CA GLU A 177 56.35 -10.11 -47.20
C GLU A 177 55.14 -9.17 -47.12
N ARG A 178 55.33 -7.86 -47.27
CA ARG A 178 54.24 -6.87 -47.34
C ARG A 178 53.37 -7.03 -48.58
N ALA A 179 53.96 -7.28 -49.75
CA ALA A 179 53.20 -7.48 -50.97
C ALA A 179 52.26 -8.69 -50.86
N GLU A 180 52.70 -9.75 -50.19
CA GLU A 180 51.87 -10.92 -49.89
C GLU A 180 50.75 -10.60 -48.88
N LEU A 181 51.05 -9.86 -47.81
CA LEU A 181 50.03 -9.42 -46.84
C LEU A 181 48.98 -8.51 -47.47
N VAL A 182 49.37 -7.61 -48.37
CA VAL A 182 48.43 -6.73 -49.09
C VAL A 182 47.55 -7.53 -50.04
N ARG A 183 48.09 -8.54 -50.73
CA ARG A 183 47.30 -9.46 -51.57
C ARG A 183 46.32 -10.27 -50.73
N ALA A 184 46.76 -10.77 -49.58
CA ALA A 184 45.89 -11.45 -48.61
C ALA A 184 44.78 -10.52 -48.11
N ARG A 185 45.09 -9.24 -47.83
CA ARG A 185 44.10 -8.24 -47.39
C ARG A 185 43.01 -8.02 -48.43
N MET A 186 43.37 -7.87 -49.70
CA MET A 186 42.40 -7.69 -50.77
C MET A 186 41.47 -8.92 -50.90
N GLY A 187 42.03 -10.13 -50.86
CA GLY A 187 41.24 -11.37 -50.87
C GLY A 187 40.30 -11.50 -49.67
N SER A 188 40.79 -11.22 -48.46
CA SER A 188 39.96 -11.23 -47.24
C SER A 188 38.88 -10.14 -47.26
N ALA A 189 39.16 -8.97 -47.83
CA ALA A 189 38.20 -7.88 -47.95
C ALA A 189 37.06 -8.20 -48.91
N ASP A 190 37.36 -8.79 -50.07
CA ASP A 190 36.34 -9.24 -51.02
C ASP A 190 35.50 -10.39 -50.44
N ALA A 191 36.12 -11.33 -49.73
CA ALA A 191 35.41 -12.42 -49.03
C ALA A 191 34.48 -11.89 -47.92
N ALA A 192 34.92 -10.90 -47.15
CA ALA A 192 34.11 -10.25 -46.13
C ALA A 192 32.93 -9.47 -46.75
N ARG A 193 33.14 -8.78 -47.88
CA ARG A 193 32.05 -8.08 -48.60
C ARG A 193 30.98 -9.06 -49.08
N LEU A 194 31.37 -10.14 -49.75
CA LEU A 194 30.43 -11.16 -50.24
C LEU A 194 29.68 -11.86 -49.11
N ALA A 195 30.35 -12.12 -47.98
CA ALA A 195 29.72 -12.71 -46.80
C ALA A 195 28.68 -11.75 -46.17
N ARG A 196 28.98 -10.44 -46.11
CA ARG A 196 28.03 -9.41 -45.67
C ARG A 196 26.82 -9.31 -46.60
N GLU A 197 27.00 -9.33 -47.91
CA GLU A 197 25.89 -9.31 -48.88
C GLU A 197 24.96 -10.52 -48.73
N LYS A 198 25.52 -11.71 -48.47
CA LYS A 198 24.73 -12.91 -48.18
C LYS A 198 23.97 -12.80 -46.85
N LEU A 199 24.58 -12.19 -45.83
CA LEU A 199 23.92 -11.93 -44.55
C LEU A 199 22.75 -10.96 -44.74
N THR A 200 22.94 -9.84 -45.44
CA THR A 200 21.87 -8.85 -45.66
C THR A 200 20.71 -9.42 -46.47
N ALA A 201 20.99 -10.27 -47.48
CA ALA A 201 19.95 -10.98 -48.22
C ALA A 201 19.13 -11.93 -47.32
N ALA A 202 19.81 -12.73 -46.48
CA ALA A 202 19.13 -13.63 -45.55
C ALA A 202 18.33 -12.88 -44.46
N GLU A 203 18.81 -11.72 -44.01
CA GLU A 203 18.06 -10.85 -43.09
C GLU A 203 16.83 -10.21 -43.74
N ALA A 204 16.92 -9.84 -45.02
CA ALA A 204 15.79 -9.30 -45.77
C ALA A 204 14.66 -10.33 -45.92
N GLU A 205 14.98 -11.58 -46.31
CA GLU A 205 13.99 -12.66 -46.42
C GLU A 205 13.31 -12.97 -45.08
N LEU A 206 14.10 -13.04 -44.00
CA LEU A 206 13.57 -13.25 -42.66
C LEU A 206 12.64 -12.11 -42.22
N SER A 207 12.98 -10.87 -42.55
CA SER A 207 12.16 -9.70 -42.21
C SER A 207 10.78 -9.71 -42.88
N VAL A 208 10.66 -10.29 -44.09
CA VAL A 208 9.38 -10.43 -44.80
C VAL A 208 8.46 -11.40 -44.07
N VAL A 209 8.99 -12.54 -43.63
CA VAL A 209 8.21 -13.54 -42.86
C VAL A 209 7.79 -12.97 -41.50
N GLU A 210 8.67 -12.24 -40.82
CA GLU A 210 8.33 -11.57 -39.56
C GLU A 210 7.20 -10.55 -39.72
N LYS A 211 7.26 -9.70 -40.76
CA LYS A 211 6.18 -8.76 -41.09
C LYS A 211 4.86 -9.48 -41.43
N ASN A 212 4.93 -10.62 -42.11
CA ASN A 212 3.74 -11.44 -42.39
C ASN A 212 3.11 -12.00 -41.11
N ILE A 213 3.92 -12.46 -40.15
CA ILE A 213 3.43 -12.92 -38.84
C ILE A 213 2.73 -11.78 -38.10
N GLU A 214 3.31 -10.58 -38.09
CA GLU A 214 2.71 -9.40 -37.46
C GLU A 214 1.40 -9.00 -38.13
N ARG A 215 1.35 -8.98 -39.47
CA ARG A 215 0.11 -8.67 -40.21
C ARG A 215 -1.01 -9.66 -39.90
N VAL A 216 -0.72 -10.96 -39.93
CA VAL A 216 -1.70 -12.01 -39.61
C VAL A 216 -2.19 -11.87 -38.17
N ARG A 217 -1.29 -11.62 -37.20
CA ARG A 217 -1.69 -11.33 -35.81
C ARG A 217 -2.64 -10.13 -35.74
N GLY A 218 -2.33 -9.03 -36.42
CA GLY A 218 -3.16 -7.84 -36.48
C GLY A 218 -4.57 -8.08 -37.04
N GLU A 219 -4.69 -8.88 -38.11
CA GLU A 219 -6.00 -9.22 -38.71
C GLU A 219 -6.87 -10.05 -37.76
N PHE A 220 -6.29 -11.06 -37.11
CA PHE A 220 -7.00 -11.90 -36.15
C PHE A 220 -7.38 -11.13 -34.87
N GLU A 221 -6.51 -10.24 -34.38
CA GLU A 221 -6.82 -9.33 -33.28
C GLU A 221 -7.94 -8.35 -33.63
N ALA A 222 -7.96 -7.80 -34.85
CA ALA A 222 -9.04 -6.91 -35.30
C ALA A 222 -10.39 -7.64 -35.33
N ARG A 223 -10.41 -8.89 -35.81
CA ARG A 223 -11.60 -9.75 -35.75
C ARG A 223 -12.02 -10.05 -34.32
N ASP A 224 -11.09 -10.39 -33.42
CA ASP A 224 -11.38 -10.65 -32.00
C ASP A 224 -11.97 -9.41 -31.31
N ARG A 225 -11.42 -8.21 -31.60
CA ARG A 225 -11.95 -6.94 -31.09
C ARG A 225 -13.39 -6.71 -31.54
N LYS A 226 -13.72 -6.99 -32.80
CA LYS A 226 -15.09 -6.90 -33.30
C LYS A 226 -16.04 -7.86 -32.57
N LEU A 227 -15.67 -9.13 -32.47
CA LEU A 227 -16.47 -10.14 -31.76
C LEU A 227 -16.66 -9.79 -30.27
N ASN A 228 -15.63 -9.25 -29.62
CA ASN A 228 -15.73 -8.78 -28.23
C ASN A 228 -16.69 -7.59 -28.08
N ASN A 229 -16.68 -6.65 -29.02
CA ASN A 229 -17.63 -5.54 -29.02
C ASN A 229 -19.07 -6.03 -29.23
N ASP A 230 -19.28 -7.01 -30.13
CA ASP A 230 -20.58 -7.61 -30.37
C ASP A 230 -21.09 -8.35 -29.11
N ILE A 231 -20.23 -9.09 -28.40
CA ILE A 231 -20.55 -9.71 -27.10
C ILE A 231 -20.97 -8.65 -26.08
N ARG A 232 -20.23 -7.53 -25.97
CA ARG A 232 -20.56 -6.45 -25.02
C ARG A 232 -21.93 -5.86 -25.32
N GLY A 233 -22.23 -5.55 -26.57
CA GLY A 233 -23.54 -5.04 -26.97
C GLY A 233 -24.68 -6.02 -26.66
N GLN A 234 -24.48 -7.31 -26.89
CA GLN A 234 -25.47 -8.33 -26.53
C GLN A 234 -25.61 -8.51 -25.01
N GLN A 235 -24.53 -8.42 -24.23
CA GLN A 235 -24.59 -8.48 -22.77
C GLN A 235 -25.36 -7.29 -22.18
N GLU A 236 -25.20 -6.10 -22.75
CA GLU A 236 -25.99 -4.92 -22.38
C GLU A 236 -27.47 -5.14 -22.70
N ALA A 237 -27.80 -5.66 -23.89
CA ALA A 237 -29.18 -6.00 -24.26
C ALA A 237 -29.80 -7.06 -23.32
N VAL A 238 -29.04 -8.06 -22.86
CA VAL A 238 -29.51 -9.04 -21.85
C VAL A 238 -29.79 -8.34 -20.53
N ARG A 239 -28.93 -7.42 -20.08
CA ARG A 239 -29.13 -6.68 -18.83
C ARG A 239 -30.39 -5.83 -18.89
N GLU A 240 -30.60 -5.12 -19.99
CA GLU A 240 -31.82 -4.32 -20.21
C GLU A 240 -33.08 -5.20 -20.25
N ALA A 241 -33.04 -6.31 -20.98
CA ALA A 241 -34.17 -7.25 -21.04
C ALA A 241 -34.48 -7.87 -19.66
N ARG A 242 -33.46 -8.22 -18.86
CA ARG A 242 -33.63 -8.71 -17.49
C ARG A 242 -34.20 -7.63 -16.55
N ALA A 243 -33.76 -6.38 -16.69
CA ALA A 243 -34.34 -5.27 -15.94
C ALA A 243 -35.81 -5.07 -16.31
N HIS A 244 -36.15 -5.11 -17.60
CA HIS A 244 -37.53 -5.05 -18.06
C HIS A 244 -38.39 -6.22 -17.53
N HIS A 245 -37.85 -7.43 -17.52
CA HIS A 245 -38.50 -8.58 -16.90
C HIS A 245 -38.80 -8.35 -15.41
N GLN A 246 -37.88 -7.75 -14.66
CA GLN A 246 -38.11 -7.38 -13.25
C GLN A 246 -39.18 -6.30 -13.10
N THR A 247 -39.21 -5.28 -13.96
CA THR A 247 -40.25 -4.24 -13.89
C THR A 247 -41.64 -4.79 -14.19
N VAL A 248 -41.75 -5.74 -15.13
CA VAL A 248 -43.00 -6.46 -15.39
C VAL A 248 -43.43 -7.29 -14.18
N GLU A 249 -42.51 -7.97 -13.50
CA GLU A 249 -42.80 -8.69 -12.24
C GLU A 249 -43.30 -7.74 -11.14
N GLU A 250 -42.68 -6.58 -10.96
CA GLU A 250 -43.12 -5.59 -9.98
C GLU A 250 -44.51 -5.02 -10.29
N ARG A 251 -44.84 -4.82 -11.57
CA ARG A 251 -46.16 -4.36 -12.04
C ARG A 251 -47.28 -5.34 -11.72
N LYS A 252 -46.99 -6.61 -11.43
CA LYS A 252 -48.00 -7.61 -11.02
C LYS A 252 -48.38 -7.50 -9.53
N ASN A 253 -47.50 -6.94 -8.70
CA ASN A 253 -47.70 -6.86 -7.23
C ASN A 253 -49.01 -6.19 -6.80
N PRO A 254 -49.48 -5.09 -7.42
CA PRO A 254 -50.76 -4.47 -7.06
C PRO A 254 -51.96 -5.38 -7.31
N ALA A 255 -51.97 -6.12 -8.43
CA ALA A 255 -53.04 -7.06 -8.75
C ALA A 255 -53.03 -8.26 -7.77
N TYR A 256 -51.84 -8.81 -7.47
CA TYR A 256 -51.72 -9.86 -6.43
C TYR A 256 -52.15 -9.37 -5.04
N LEU A 257 -51.84 -8.12 -4.67
CA LEU A 257 -52.28 -7.55 -3.40
C LEU A 257 -53.80 -7.45 -3.31
N ASN A 258 -54.47 -6.98 -4.36
CA ASN A 258 -55.94 -6.85 -4.38
C ASN A 258 -56.63 -8.22 -4.31
N ILE A 259 -56.13 -9.19 -5.08
CA ILE A 259 -56.61 -10.57 -5.03
C ILE A 259 -56.40 -11.15 -3.63
N GLY A 260 -55.21 -11.00 -3.05
CA GLY A 260 -54.89 -11.47 -1.70
C GLY A 260 -55.81 -10.89 -0.65
N ARG A 261 -56.09 -9.58 -0.68
CA ARG A 261 -57.03 -8.93 0.23
C ARG A 261 -58.44 -9.51 0.13
N HIS A 262 -58.90 -9.76 -1.10
CA HIS A 262 -60.22 -10.33 -1.34
C HIS A 262 -60.32 -11.79 -0.83
N LEU A 263 -59.28 -12.59 -1.03
CA LEU A 263 -59.20 -13.95 -0.50
C LEU A 263 -59.16 -13.97 1.03
N VAL A 264 -58.44 -13.04 1.67
CA VAL A 264 -58.46 -12.87 3.13
C VAL A 264 -59.85 -12.48 3.63
N SER A 265 -60.55 -11.56 2.96
CA SER A 265 -61.89 -11.13 3.37
C SER A 265 -62.93 -12.24 3.25
N GLN A 266 -62.86 -13.05 2.18
CA GLN A 266 -63.75 -14.19 1.96
C GLN A 266 -63.31 -15.45 2.72
N ARG A 267 -62.15 -15.41 3.40
CA ARG A 267 -61.52 -16.54 4.12
C ARG A 267 -61.28 -17.77 3.24
N ILE A 268 -60.87 -17.54 2.00
CA ILE A 268 -60.63 -18.60 1.01
C ILE A 268 -59.14 -18.91 0.95
N ALA A 269 -58.81 -20.18 1.10
CA ALA A 269 -57.44 -20.67 1.07
C ALA A 269 -57.10 -21.27 -0.30
N PRO A 270 -55.89 -21.01 -0.85
CA PRO A 270 -55.39 -21.78 -1.98
C PRO A 270 -55.20 -23.25 -1.57
N PRO A 271 -55.56 -24.23 -2.42
CA PRO A 271 -55.55 -25.66 -2.11
C PRO A 271 -54.15 -26.17 -1.74
N ASN A 272 -53.10 -25.60 -2.37
CA ASN A 272 -51.71 -26.00 -2.12
C ASN A 272 -51.01 -25.16 -1.04
N ALA A 273 -51.66 -24.11 -0.52
CA ALA A 273 -51.01 -23.11 0.34
C ALA A 273 -51.94 -22.54 1.43
N SER A 274 -52.67 -23.41 2.14
CA SER A 274 -53.58 -23.02 3.22
C SER A 274 -52.91 -22.23 4.36
N HIS A 275 -51.62 -22.51 4.60
CA HIS A 275 -50.81 -21.79 5.58
C HIS A 275 -50.69 -20.28 5.28
N LEU A 276 -50.74 -19.86 4.01
CA LEU A 276 -50.65 -18.44 3.63
C LEU A 276 -51.87 -17.65 4.09
N LEU A 277 -53.08 -18.24 4.02
CA LEU A 277 -54.29 -17.60 4.52
C LEU A 277 -54.20 -17.42 6.04
N THR A 278 -53.77 -18.47 6.76
CA THR A 278 -53.62 -18.39 8.22
C THR A 278 -52.57 -17.36 8.63
N ALA A 279 -51.48 -17.21 7.85
CA ALA A 279 -50.47 -16.20 8.08
C ALA A 279 -51.02 -14.78 7.86
N ALA A 280 -51.76 -14.54 6.77
CA ALA A 280 -52.37 -13.24 6.49
C ALA A 280 -53.42 -12.85 7.54
N LEU A 281 -54.29 -13.79 7.97
CA LEU A 281 -55.28 -13.55 9.02
C LEU A 281 -54.61 -13.21 10.37
N ARG A 282 -53.58 -13.98 10.79
CA ARG A 282 -52.82 -13.68 12.01
C ARG A 282 -52.20 -12.28 11.98
N ARG A 283 -51.68 -11.86 10.82
CA ARG A 283 -51.09 -10.53 10.64
C ARG A 283 -52.15 -9.43 10.66
N ARG A 284 -53.33 -9.67 10.12
CA ARG A 284 -54.47 -8.76 10.20
C ARG A 284 -54.92 -8.56 11.64
N ASP A 285 -55.08 -9.64 12.40
CA ASP A 285 -55.40 -9.59 13.83
C ASP A 285 -54.33 -8.86 14.66
N ALA A 286 -53.06 -9.00 14.29
CA ALA A 286 -51.96 -8.29 14.95
C ALA A 286 -52.00 -6.79 14.66
N VAL A 287 -52.32 -6.38 13.42
CA VAL A 287 -52.51 -4.98 13.05
C VAL A 287 -53.70 -4.38 13.79
N ASP A 288 -54.82 -5.10 13.90
CA ASP A 288 -56.02 -4.63 14.59
C ASP A 288 -55.79 -4.46 16.09
N ARG A 289 -55.08 -5.40 16.74
CA ARG A 289 -54.64 -5.26 18.14
C ARG A 289 -53.74 -4.04 18.35
N LEU A 290 -52.81 -3.77 17.44
CA LEU A 290 -51.94 -2.60 17.51
C LEU A 290 -52.70 -1.28 17.27
N LEU A 291 -53.76 -1.29 16.47
CA LEU A 291 -54.66 -0.15 16.29
C LEU A 291 -55.48 0.13 17.56
N GLN A 292 -56.02 -0.91 18.20
CA GLN A 292 -56.73 -0.80 19.49
C GLN A 292 -55.80 -0.27 20.59
N HIS A 293 -54.61 -0.85 20.75
CA HIS A 293 -53.61 -0.39 21.72
C HIS A 293 -53.18 1.06 21.45
N ARG A 294 -53.12 1.50 20.19
CA ARG A 294 -52.85 2.90 19.84
C ARG A 294 -53.98 3.83 20.30
N ALA A 295 -55.25 3.40 20.20
CA ALA A 295 -56.40 4.17 20.66
C ALA A 295 -56.40 4.30 22.19
N GLU A 296 -56.11 3.22 22.92
CA GLU A 296 -55.98 3.22 24.39
C GLU A 296 -54.86 4.17 24.86
N LEU A 297 -53.69 4.13 24.22
CA LEU A 297 -52.59 5.05 24.53
C LEU A 297 -52.93 6.53 24.24
N ALA A 298 -53.84 6.80 23.29
CA ALA A 298 -54.31 8.15 23.02
C ALA A 298 -55.23 8.65 24.14
N LEU A 299 -56.11 7.78 24.66
CA LEU A 299 -56.99 8.06 25.79
C LEU A 299 -56.18 8.29 27.08
N LEU A 300 -55.18 7.45 27.37
CA LEU A 300 -54.31 7.63 28.55
C LEU A 300 -53.48 8.92 28.49
N SER A 301 -53.20 9.43 27.29
CA SER A 301 -52.46 10.68 27.11
C SER A 301 -53.34 11.92 27.30
N SER A 302 -54.65 11.85 27.01
CA SER A 302 -55.57 12.98 27.19
C SER A 302 -55.88 13.28 28.67
N GLN A 303 -55.67 12.32 29.56
CA GLN A 303 -55.90 12.43 31.00
C GLN A 303 -54.75 13.10 31.78
N ILE A 304 -53.65 13.50 31.12
CA ILE A 304 -52.47 14.05 31.79
C ILE A 304 -52.58 15.57 31.96
N ASP A 305 -52.27 16.06 33.16
CA ASP A 305 -52.21 17.49 33.48
C ASP A 305 -51.11 18.21 32.65
N LYS A 306 -51.57 19.17 31.83
CA LYS A 306 -50.73 19.94 30.91
C LYS A 306 -49.83 20.95 31.63
N GLN A 307 -50.21 21.45 32.81
CA GLN A 307 -49.42 22.44 33.54
C GLN A 307 -48.19 21.80 34.21
N ALA A 308 -48.35 20.65 34.85
CA ALA A 308 -47.24 19.86 35.39
C ALA A 308 -46.23 19.45 34.30
N LEU A 309 -46.73 19.14 33.10
CA LEU A 309 -45.91 18.75 31.96
C LEU A 309 -44.98 19.89 31.47
N ARG A 310 -45.47 21.13 31.43
CA ARG A 310 -44.66 22.30 31.04
C ARG A 310 -43.49 22.55 31.99
N LYS A 311 -43.75 22.45 33.30
CA LYS A 311 -42.71 22.59 34.35
C LYS A 311 -41.64 21.50 34.24
N PHE A 312 -42.02 20.28 33.89
CA PHE A 312 -41.08 19.18 33.66
C PHE A 312 -40.18 19.40 32.44
N TYR A 313 -40.74 19.78 31.28
CA TYR A 313 -39.92 20.03 30.10
C TYR A 313 -38.96 21.21 30.31
N PHE A 314 -39.39 22.26 31.00
CA PHE A 314 -38.52 23.37 31.36
C PHE A 314 -37.31 22.89 32.18
N SER A 315 -37.54 22.08 33.21
CA SER A 315 -36.46 21.49 34.04
C SER A 315 -35.50 20.59 33.24
N VAL A 316 -36.02 19.74 32.35
CA VAL A 316 -35.18 18.87 31.51
C VAL A 316 -34.35 19.67 30.51
N ILE A 317 -34.94 20.69 29.87
CA ILE A 317 -34.23 21.55 28.91
C ILE A 317 -33.12 22.33 29.61
N SER A 318 -33.37 22.88 30.81
CA SER A 318 -32.34 23.55 31.59
C SER A 318 -31.18 22.61 31.96
N ALA A 319 -31.47 21.37 32.34
CA ALA A 319 -30.43 20.38 32.63
C ALA A 319 -29.62 19.99 31.38
N LEU A 320 -30.28 19.80 30.24
CA LEU A 320 -29.61 19.48 28.96
C LEU A 320 -28.75 20.64 28.45
N ALA A 321 -29.20 21.90 28.62
CA ALA A 321 -28.40 23.08 28.28
C ALA A 321 -27.11 23.13 29.11
N LEU A 322 -27.22 22.83 30.42
CA LEU A 322 -26.07 22.77 31.32
C LEU A 322 -25.11 21.63 30.92
N LEU A 323 -25.65 20.47 30.53
CA LEU A 323 -24.87 19.32 30.06
C LEU A 323 -24.21 19.60 28.70
N ALA A 324 -24.86 20.31 27.79
CA ALA A 324 -24.31 20.74 26.51
C ALA A 324 -23.17 21.76 26.66
N ILE A 325 -23.09 22.48 27.77
CA ILE A 325 -21.95 23.35 28.12
C ILE A 325 -20.79 22.51 28.67
N ILE A 326 -21.07 21.49 29.49
CA ILE A 326 -20.05 20.65 30.13
C ILE A 326 -19.44 19.62 29.17
N LEU A 327 -20.24 18.98 28.31
CA LEU A 327 -19.77 17.90 27.44
C LEU A 327 -18.61 18.33 26.49
N PRO A 328 -18.68 19.50 25.82
CA PRO A 328 -17.58 19.98 24.97
C PRO A 328 -16.29 20.24 25.77
N LEU A 329 -16.40 20.72 27.02
CA LEU A 329 -15.25 20.96 27.90
C LEU A 329 -14.53 19.66 28.28
N THR A 330 -15.24 18.53 28.30
CA THR A 330 -14.66 17.21 28.65
C THR A 330 -14.21 16.37 27.45
N PHE A 331 -14.78 16.57 26.25
CA PHE A 331 -14.44 15.83 25.03
C PHE A 331 -13.45 16.56 24.09
N GLN A 332 -12.99 17.75 24.45
CA GLN A 332 -11.86 18.43 23.80
C GLN A 332 -10.48 17.83 24.14
N SER A 333 -10.39 16.54 24.49
CA SER A 333 -9.11 15.82 24.45
C SER A 333 -8.78 15.47 23.00
N PRO A 334 -7.68 16.00 22.40
CA PRO A 334 -7.35 15.77 21.00
C PRO A 334 -7.09 14.29 20.69
N ARG A 335 -7.40 13.90 19.44
CA ARG A 335 -7.22 12.54 18.90
C ARG A 335 -5.75 12.11 18.98
N LYS A 336 -5.49 10.91 19.54
CA LYS A 336 -4.23 10.13 19.48
C LYS A 336 -2.93 10.97 19.51
N ARG A 337 -2.69 11.68 20.61
CA ARG A 337 -1.41 12.36 20.86
C ARG A 337 -0.49 11.48 21.71
N GLU A 338 0.80 11.45 21.37
CA GLU A 338 1.86 10.96 22.26
C GLU A 338 2.07 12.02 23.35
N TRP A 339 1.79 11.68 24.61
CA TRP A 339 1.94 12.60 25.75
C TRP A 339 3.38 12.51 26.23
N LEU A 340 4.21 13.47 25.83
CA LEU A 340 5.65 13.47 26.09
C LEU A 340 6.04 14.74 26.85
N PRO A 341 7.12 14.74 27.65
CA PRO A 341 7.59 15.96 28.30
C PRO A 341 7.97 17.03 27.27
N GLN A 342 7.70 18.31 27.58
CA GLN A 342 8.00 19.45 26.69
C GLN A 342 9.48 19.54 26.26
N GLU A 343 10.38 19.09 27.13
CA GLU A 343 11.83 19.04 26.94
C GLU A 343 12.30 17.93 25.98
N THR A 344 11.37 17.16 25.40
CA THR A 344 11.75 16.12 24.42
C THR A 344 12.32 16.74 23.15
N ASP A 345 13.54 16.34 22.81
CA ASP A 345 14.27 16.81 21.64
C ASP A 345 14.22 15.79 20.49
N THR A 346 14.28 14.50 20.82
CA THR A 346 14.31 13.41 19.83
C THR A 346 13.18 12.41 20.08
N ILE A 347 12.55 11.92 19.00
CA ILE A 347 11.49 10.91 19.06
C ILE A 347 11.75 9.82 18.02
N LEU A 348 11.92 8.60 18.48
CA LEU A 348 11.95 7.38 17.68
C LEU A 348 10.64 6.61 17.88
N SER A 349 9.87 6.40 16.82
CA SER A 349 8.65 5.59 16.82
C SER A 349 8.86 4.38 15.92
N ILE A 350 8.54 3.20 16.45
CA ILE A 350 8.58 1.92 15.74
C ILE A 350 7.16 1.39 15.64
N ASN A 351 6.68 1.24 14.41
CA ASN A 351 5.41 0.59 14.13
C ASN A 351 5.65 -0.91 13.99
N THR A 352 5.33 -1.67 15.03
CA THR A 352 5.61 -3.11 15.12
C THR A 352 4.89 -3.91 14.03
N ASP A 353 3.69 -3.46 13.61
CA ASP A 353 2.94 -4.11 12.53
C ASP A 353 3.64 -3.99 11.18
N GLN A 354 4.12 -2.79 10.84
CA GLN A 354 4.84 -2.57 9.59
C GLN A 354 6.24 -3.20 9.65
N PHE A 355 6.90 -3.15 10.80
CA PHE A 355 8.21 -3.73 11.02
C PHE A 355 8.23 -5.26 10.90
N GLU A 356 7.22 -5.96 11.45
CA GLU A 356 7.09 -7.42 11.30
C GLU A 356 6.67 -7.84 9.88
N ARG A 357 5.98 -6.97 9.13
CA ARG A 357 5.58 -7.26 7.74
C ARG A 357 6.71 -7.03 6.75
N ALA A 358 7.62 -6.11 7.05
CA ALA A 358 8.73 -5.70 6.20
C ALA A 358 9.68 -6.85 5.84
N ASP A 359 10.22 -6.83 4.63
CA ASP A 359 11.07 -7.90 4.10
C ASP A 359 12.46 -7.89 4.71
N LEU A 360 13.05 -6.71 4.94
CA LEU A 360 14.40 -6.58 5.48
C LEU A 360 14.52 -7.19 6.90
N PRO A 361 13.67 -6.84 7.88
CA PRO A 361 13.61 -7.51 9.18
C PRO A 361 13.47 -9.04 9.11
N LYS A 362 12.61 -9.55 8.21
CA LYS A 362 12.38 -10.99 8.05
C LYS A 362 13.62 -11.73 7.53
N ARG A 363 14.26 -11.17 6.50
CA ARG A 363 15.49 -11.72 5.92
C ARG A 363 16.62 -11.66 6.95
N TRP A 364 16.80 -10.52 7.60
CA TRP A 364 17.87 -10.36 8.59
C TRP A 364 17.72 -11.30 9.80
N ARG A 365 16.49 -11.51 10.30
CA ARG A 365 16.20 -12.51 11.34
C ARG A 365 16.57 -13.93 10.91
N LYS A 366 16.41 -14.26 9.62
CA LYS A 366 16.78 -15.56 9.03
C LYS A 366 18.30 -15.68 8.84
N ASP A 367 18.93 -14.63 8.33
CA ASP A 367 20.34 -14.64 7.91
C ASP A 367 21.29 -14.45 9.10
N GLN A 368 20.90 -13.67 10.13
CA GLN A 368 21.71 -13.40 11.32
C GLN A 368 20.89 -13.57 12.63
N PRO A 369 20.48 -14.81 12.97
CA PRO A 369 19.61 -15.07 14.13
C PRO A 369 20.25 -14.75 15.48
N LYS A 370 21.59 -14.66 15.55
CA LYS A 370 22.33 -14.32 16.79
C LYS A 370 22.40 -12.80 17.06
N ILE A 371 22.38 -11.99 16.00
CA ILE A 371 22.50 -10.52 16.07
C ILE A 371 21.12 -9.88 16.23
N TRP A 372 20.11 -10.45 15.56
CA TRP A 372 18.74 -9.94 15.57
C TRP A 372 18.16 -9.64 16.97
N PRO A 373 18.31 -10.51 18.00
CA PRO A 373 17.78 -10.22 19.33
C PRO A 373 18.40 -8.98 19.97
N LYS A 374 19.73 -8.78 19.79
CA LYS A 374 20.46 -7.62 20.33
C LYS A 374 20.00 -6.34 19.63
N LEU A 375 19.91 -6.36 18.31
CA LEU A 375 19.39 -5.26 17.50
C LEU A 375 17.98 -4.89 17.94
N TRP A 376 17.07 -5.87 18.01
CA TRP A 376 15.67 -5.62 18.38
C TRP A 376 15.55 -5.06 19.79
N SER A 377 16.30 -5.59 20.77
CA SER A 377 16.34 -5.02 22.12
C SER A 377 16.90 -3.60 22.15
N GLY A 378 17.93 -3.31 21.34
CA GLY A 378 18.51 -1.97 21.23
C GLY A 378 17.57 -0.97 20.58
N LEU A 379 16.76 -1.39 19.59
CA LEU A 379 15.77 -0.55 18.93
C LEU A 379 14.60 -0.19 19.85
N ILE A 380 14.11 -1.13 20.67
CA ILE A 380 12.92 -0.92 21.52
C ILE A 380 13.24 -0.52 22.96
N GLY A 381 14.51 -0.58 23.37
CA GLY A 381 14.98 -0.17 24.69
C GLY A 381 14.25 -0.87 25.83
N ALA A 382 13.87 -0.10 26.86
CA ALA A 382 13.16 -0.60 28.04
C ALA A 382 11.83 -1.31 27.73
N ALA A 383 11.22 -1.05 26.56
CA ALA A 383 10.00 -1.73 26.13
C ALA A 383 10.20 -3.25 26.02
N ALA A 384 11.42 -3.74 25.76
CA ALA A 384 11.77 -5.16 25.72
C ALA A 384 11.37 -5.91 27.00
N SER A 385 11.43 -5.21 28.14
CA SER A 385 11.17 -5.75 29.48
C SER A 385 9.70 -5.61 29.92
N THR A 386 8.80 -5.19 29.01
CA THR A 386 7.38 -4.94 29.34
C THR A 386 6.67 -6.26 29.73
N PRO A 387 6.19 -6.40 30.97
CA PRO A 387 5.59 -7.66 31.41
C PRO A 387 4.24 -7.96 30.74
N GLY A 388 4.01 -9.24 30.43
CA GLY A 388 2.70 -9.73 29.97
C GLY A 388 2.28 -9.33 28.55
N LEU A 389 3.15 -8.65 27.79
CA LEU A 389 2.94 -8.31 26.38
C LEU A 389 4.01 -8.98 25.51
N SER A 390 3.57 -9.67 24.46
CA SER A 390 4.45 -10.13 23.38
C SER A 390 4.55 -9.02 22.33
N LEU A 391 5.64 -8.23 22.36
CA LEU A 391 5.75 -6.98 21.58
C LEU A 391 5.38 -7.12 20.09
N PRO A 392 5.89 -8.12 19.33
CA PRO A 392 5.53 -8.26 17.92
C PRO A 392 4.03 -8.51 17.64
N ARG A 393 3.28 -9.04 18.61
CA ARG A 393 1.87 -9.45 18.44
C ARG A 393 0.89 -8.50 19.13
N ASP A 394 1.21 -8.11 20.35
CA ASP A 394 0.33 -7.40 21.26
C ASP A 394 0.51 -5.87 21.21
N VAL A 395 1.63 -5.38 20.69
CA VAL A 395 1.95 -3.94 20.58
C VAL A 395 1.76 -3.49 19.13
N VAL A 396 1.29 -2.25 18.96
CA VAL A 396 1.14 -1.57 17.67
C VAL A 396 2.29 -0.61 17.42
N ARG A 397 2.72 0.08 18.49
CA ARG A 397 3.73 1.11 18.41
C ARG A 397 4.54 1.20 19.68
N ILE A 398 5.83 1.44 19.52
CA ILE A 398 6.77 1.73 20.59
C ILE A 398 7.37 3.10 20.29
N THR A 399 7.20 4.05 21.19
CA THR A 399 7.78 5.39 21.09
C THR A 399 8.86 5.53 22.14
N ARG A 400 10.07 5.88 21.70
CA ARG A 400 11.23 6.22 22.52
C ARG A 400 11.54 7.68 22.29
N ALA A 401 11.32 8.49 23.30
CA ALA A 401 11.60 9.92 23.27
C ALA A 401 12.82 10.18 24.14
N ALA A 402 13.68 11.10 23.73
CA ALA A 402 14.85 11.50 24.48
C ALA A 402 14.91 13.02 24.64
N SER A 403 15.31 13.47 25.83
CA SER A 403 15.73 14.84 26.09
C SER A 403 17.22 14.84 26.45
N THR A 404 17.95 15.83 25.97
CA THR A 404 19.37 16.00 26.28
C THR A 404 19.51 17.23 27.18
N ASP A 405 20.14 17.09 28.34
CA ASP A 405 20.44 18.24 29.19
C ASP A 405 21.69 19.01 28.72
N GLU A 406 21.93 20.20 29.28
CA GLU A 406 23.10 21.03 28.96
C GLU A 406 24.44 20.33 29.27
N SER A 407 24.43 19.26 30.09
CA SER A 407 25.60 18.45 30.40
C SER A 407 25.81 17.27 29.43
N GLY A 408 24.93 17.14 28.42
CA GLY A 408 24.95 16.06 27.44
C GLY A 408 24.38 14.73 27.95
N ARG A 409 23.76 14.69 29.13
CA ARG A 409 23.10 13.48 29.65
C ARG A 409 21.74 13.33 28.98
N THR A 410 21.47 12.12 28.53
CA THR A 410 20.22 11.79 27.84
C THR A 410 19.24 11.11 28.80
N ARG A 411 18.02 11.62 28.86
CA ARG A 411 16.89 10.97 29.57
C ARG A 411 15.95 10.38 28.55
N GLU A 412 15.55 9.13 28.77
CA GLU A 412 14.75 8.37 27.80
C GLU A 412 13.35 8.05 28.33
N PHE A 413 12.33 8.52 27.62
CA PHE A 413 10.92 8.30 27.91
C PHE A 413 10.35 7.28 26.93
N VAL A 414 9.88 6.13 27.43
CA VAL A 414 9.35 5.06 26.56
C VAL A 414 7.84 4.86 26.77
N LEU A 415 7.10 4.90 25.67
CA LEU A 415 5.68 4.62 25.59
C LEU A 415 5.42 3.37 24.75
N VAL A 416 4.60 2.46 25.26
CA VAL A 416 4.18 1.23 24.58
C VAL A 416 2.68 1.28 24.33
N GLU A 417 2.27 1.32 23.07
CA GLU A 417 0.87 1.31 22.65
C GLU A 417 0.44 -0.12 22.26
N ALA A 418 -0.41 -0.72 23.07
CA ALA A 418 -0.98 -2.04 22.82
C ALA A 418 -2.08 -2.00 21.75
N ARG A 419 -2.26 -3.12 21.03
CA ARG A 419 -3.32 -3.30 20.03
C ARG A 419 -4.72 -3.32 20.64
N ARG A 420 -4.81 -3.76 21.89
CA ARG A 420 -6.02 -3.79 22.71
C ARG A 420 -5.77 -2.99 23.98
N ASP A 421 -6.67 -3.06 24.94
CA ASP A 421 -6.38 -2.49 26.26
C ASP A 421 -5.16 -3.17 26.93
N VAL A 422 -4.52 -2.44 27.83
CA VAL A 422 -3.33 -2.91 28.56
C VAL A 422 -3.69 -3.71 29.82
N SER A 423 -4.94 -4.15 30.00
CA SER A 423 -5.39 -4.81 31.24
C SER A 423 -4.69 -6.14 31.48
N ARG A 424 -4.24 -6.83 30.43
CA ARG A 424 -3.42 -8.04 30.55
C ARG A 424 -2.06 -7.74 31.17
N ALA A 425 -1.39 -6.71 30.66
CA ALA A 425 -0.09 -6.26 31.18
C ALA A 425 -0.23 -5.79 32.64
N VAL A 426 -1.24 -4.96 32.93
CA VAL A 426 -1.52 -4.48 34.28
C VAL A 426 -1.78 -5.63 35.25
N ARG A 427 -2.55 -6.66 34.86
CA ARG A 427 -2.76 -7.85 35.69
C ARG A 427 -1.47 -8.65 35.91
N ALA A 428 -0.63 -8.77 34.88
CA ALA A 428 0.65 -9.46 34.99
C ALA A 428 1.59 -8.74 35.98
N VAL A 429 1.72 -7.41 35.86
CA VAL A 429 2.54 -6.59 36.77
C VAL A 429 1.98 -6.60 38.18
N THR A 430 0.65 -6.52 38.34
CA THR A 430 0.01 -6.52 39.68
C THR A 430 0.13 -7.88 40.38
N GLY A 431 0.18 -8.98 39.63
CA GLY A 431 0.34 -10.33 40.18
C GLY A 431 1.79 -10.73 40.46
N ASP A 432 2.76 -9.95 39.97
CA ASP A 432 4.18 -10.21 40.13
C ASP A 432 4.69 -9.56 41.44
N LYS A 433 5.18 -10.39 42.36
CA LYS A 433 5.66 -9.95 43.68
C LYS A 433 6.95 -9.13 43.63
N THR A 434 7.64 -9.11 42.49
CA THR A 434 8.84 -8.29 42.30
C THR A 434 8.52 -6.81 42.08
N PHE A 435 7.24 -6.46 41.86
CA PHE A 435 6.80 -5.09 41.70
C PHE A 435 6.17 -4.53 42.97
N GLU A 436 6.62 -3.36 43.39
CA GLU A 436 6.00 -2.53 44.41
C GLU A 436 5.06 -1.51 43.78
N LYS A 437 3.85 -1.37 44.33
CA LYS A 437 2.84 -0.46 43.78
C LYS A 437 2.84 0.87 44.53
N ARG A 438 3.07 1.95 43.79
CA ARG A 438 2.93 3.34 44.22
C ARG A 438 1.81 4.04 43.45
N THR A 439 1.39 5.23 43.88
CA THR A 439 0.39 6.04 43.18
C THR A 439 0.84 7.49 42.99
N ILE A 440 0.61 8.05 41.81
CA ILE A 440 0.82 9.47 41.49
C ILE A 440 -0.51 10.06 41.05
N GLY A 441 -1.06 11.02 41.80
CA GLY A 441 -2.35 11.66 41.45
C GLY A 441 -3.51 10.68 41.19
N GLY A 442 -3.48 9.51 41.87
CA GLY A 442 -4.46 8.42 41.68
C GLY A 442 -4.11 7.41 40.58
N LEU A 443 -3.08 7.63 39.76
CA LEU A 443 -2.57 6.66 38.79
C LEU A 443 -1.62 5.66 39.45
N PRO A 444 -1.80 4.35 39.27
CA PRO A 444 -0.86 3.34 39.77
C PRO A 444 0.43 3.32 38.94
N VAL A 445 1.56 3.32 39.64
CA VAL A 445 2.90 3.10 39.12
C VAL A 445 3.45 1.86 39.81
N TRP A 446 3.98 0.91 39.06
CA TRP A 446 4.59 -0.30 39.59
C TRP A 446 6.09 -0.25 39.36
N GLU A 447 6.86 -0.38 40.42
CA GLU A 447 8.32 -0.27 40.43
C GLU A 447 8.93 -1.63 40.75
N ARG A 448 9.93 -2.03 39.98
CA ARG A 448 10.76 -3.21 40.19
C ARG A 448 12.22 -2.72 40.31
N PRO A 449 12.76 -2.66 41.54
CA PRO A 449 14.13 -2.22 41.76
C PRO A 449 15.17 -3.05 40.98
N PRO A 450 16.33 -2.48 40.60
CA PRO A 450 16.76 -1.11 40.94
C PRO A 450 16.20 0.00 40.02
N ASP A 451 15.94 -0.27 38.73
CA ASP A 451 15.73 0.82 37.73
C ASP A 451 14.62 0.54 36.71
N PHE A 452 13.54 -0.14 37.10
CA PHE A 452 12.43 -0.41 36.19
C PHE A 452 11.08 -0.07 36.78
N ALA A 453 10.27 0.69 36.06
CA ALA A 453 8.93 1.07 36.43
C ALA A 453 7.98 0.95 35.25
N VAL A 454 6.70 0.79 35.55
CA VAL A 454 5.61 0.72 34.58
C VAL A 454 4.42 1.52 35.11
N ALA A 455 3.81 2.34 34.27
CA ALA A 455 2.59 3.06 34.62
C ALA A 455 1.57 3.00 33.48
N ARG A 456 0.28 2.89 33.84
CA ARG A 456 -0.81 3.01 32.85
C ARG A 456 -1.12 4.49 32.60
N VAL A 457 -0.62 5.01 31.49
CA VAL A 457 -0.86 6.40 31.07
C VAL A 457 -2.01 6.52 30.06
N GLY A 458 -2.58 5.42 29.58
CA GLY A 458 -3.74 5.45 28.69
C GLY A 458 -4.59 4.18 28.73
N PRO A 459 -5.74 4.15 28.04
CA PRO A 459 -6.55 2.94 27.95
C PRO A 459 -5.77 1.77 27.32
N ALA A 460 -4.89 2.07 26.34
CA ALA A 460 -4.06 1.13 25.61
C ALA A 460 -2.56 1.49 25.66
N THR A 461 -2.13 2.38 26.57
CA THR A 461 -0.75 2.92 26.58
C THR A 461 -0.10 2.71 27.94
N LEU A 462 1.12 2.18 27.95
CA LEU A 462 1.99 2.07 29.12
C LEU A 462 3.19 2.99 28.97
N ALA A 463 3.58 3.64 30.05
CA ALA A 463 4.92 4.19 30.22
C ALA A 463 5.79 3.12 30.86
N VAL A 464 6.99 2.92 30.34
CA VAL A 464 7.94 1.89 30.78
C VAL A 464 9.34 2.50 30.80
N GLY A 465 10.18 2.15 31.76
CA GLY A 465 11.54 2.71 31.84
C GLY A 465 12.05 2.81 33.26
N ALA A 466 13.00 3.70 33.51
CA ALA A 466 13.41 4.03 34.87
C ALA A 466 12.31 4.81 35.61
N LEU A 467 12.34 4.77 36.94
CA LEU A 467 11.27 5.31 37.78
C LEU A 467 10.99 6.79 37.51
N ASN A 468 12.04 7.62 37.47
CA ASN A 468 11.93 9.06 37.30
C ASN A 468 11.31 9.44 35.94
N GLU A 469 11.63 8.69 34.89
CA GLU A 469 11.14 8.91 33.53
C GLU A 469 9.67 8.49 33.39
N VAL A 470 9.28 7.38 34.05
CA VAL A 470 7.89 6.92 34.10
C VAL A 470 7.02 7.89 34.90
N ASP A 471 7.55 8.43 36.00
CA ASP A 471 6.87 9.45 36.80
C ASP A 471 6.63 10.72 35.99
N GLU A 472 7.64 11.18 35.24
CA GLU A 472 7.53 12.34 34.36
C GLU A 472 6.39 12.18 33.36
N LEU A 473 6.31 11.01 32.71
CA LEU A 473 5.23 10.68 31.78
C LEU A 473 3.85 10.62 32.47
N ALA A 474 3.80 10.12 33.71
CA ALA A 474 2.57 10.12 34.50
C ALA A 474 2.12 11.55 34.86
N PHE A 475 3.04 12.44 35.25
CA PHE A 475 2.75 13.85 35.53
C PHE A 475 2.26 14.60 34.30
N VAL A 476 2.91 14.42 33.15
CA VAL A 476 2.46 14.99 31.87
C VAL A 476 1.05 14.50 31.55
N ARG A 477 0.78 13.20 31.72
CA ARG A 477 -0.53 12.62 31.42
C ARG A 477 -1.66 13.17 32.29
N LEU A 478 -1.36 13.45 33.56
CA LEU A 478 -2.29 14.05 34.51
C LEU A 478 -2.47 15.56 34.30
N GLY A 479 -1.72 16.18 33.40
CA GLY A 479 -1.71 17.63 33.19
C GLY A 479 -1.02 18.41 34.31
N MET A 480 -0.20 17.73 35.13
CA MET A 480 0.58 18.34 36.21
C MET A 480 1.90 18.93 35.71
N LYS A 481 2.41 18.44 34.57
CA LYS A 481 3.57 18.99 33.86
C LYS A 481 3.21 19.30 32.40
N PRO A 482 3.91 20.24 31.75
CA PRO A 482 3.61 20.61 30.38
C PRO A 482 3.91 19.45 29.42
N ASP A 483 2.90 19.10 28.62
CA ASP A 483 3.01 18.20 27.48
C ASP A 483 3.77 18.88 26.33
N LEU A 484 4.52 18.10 25.56
CA LEU A 484 5.08 18.47 24.28
C LEU A 484 3.92 18.88 23.37
N LYS A 485 3.69 20.19 23.31
CA LYS A 485 2.74 20.73 22.37
C LYS A 485 3.33 20.63 20.97
N ILE A 486 2.97 19.55 20.30
CA ILE A 486 3.11 19.42 18.86
C ILE A 486 2.34 20.57 18.21
N THR A 487 3.06 21.56 17.68
CA THR A 487 2.51 22.70 16.96
C THR A 487 3.36 22.97 15.73
N GLY A 488 2.69 23.19 14.59
CA GLY A 488 3.34 23.58 13.34
C GLY A 488 3.10 22.56 12.22
N GLN A 489 2.93 23.08 11.00
CA GLN A 489 2.55 22.31 9.82
C GLN A 489 3.50 21.15 9.51
N LEU A 490 4.80 21.31 9.80
CA LEU A 490 5.81 20.31 9.50
C LEU A 490 5.81 19.14 10.51
N PHE A 491 5.49 19.41 11.77
CA PHE A 491 5.34 18.37 12.80
C PHE A 491 4.05 17.57 12.59
N ASP A 492 2.97 18.21 12.17
CA ASP A 492 1.74 17.51 11.76
C ASP A 492 1.98 16.57 10.58
N ARG A 493 2.89 16.94 9.66
CA ARG A 493 3.31 16.07 8.56
C ARG A 493 4.16 14.90 9.04
N PHE A 494 5.06 15.09 10.02
CA PHE A 494 5.77 13.96 10.64
C PHE A 494 4.84 12.97 11.33
N GLN A 495 3.81 13.47 12.00
CA GLN A 495 2.76 12.61 12.57
C GLN A 495 1.96 11.89 11.48
N ALA A 496 1.71 12.53 10.33
CA ALA A 496 0.99 11.91 9.21
C ALA A 496 1.77 10.75 8.56
N LEU A 497 3.11 10.76 8.62
CA LEU A 497 3.98 9.69 8.07
C LEU A 497 3.95 8.38 8.86
N ASP A 498 3.35 8.38 10.04
CA ASP A 498 3.41 7.29 11.03
C ASP A 498 2.59 6.04 10.63
N ARG A 499 1.62 6.19 9.71
CA ARG A 499 0.75 5.06 9.31
C ARG A 499 1.40 4.11 8.30
N GLU A 500 2.37 4.60 7.55
CA GLU A 500 2.95 3.91 6.39
C GLU A 500 4.44 3.56 6.57
N SER A 501 5.09 4.10 7.60
CA SER A 501 6.50 3.81 7.92
C SER A 501 6.62 2.74 9.01
N ALA A 502 7.68 1.92 8.91
CA ALA A 502 8.05 0.94 9.94
C ALA A 502 8.85 1.60 11.07
N LEU A 503 9.65 2.61 10.74
CA LEU A 503 10.45 3.39 11.67
C LEU A 503 10.32 4.87 11.33
N ARG A 504 10.13 5.70 12.36
CA ARG A 504 10.13 7.16 12.28
C ARG A 504 11.10 7.72 13.32
N LEU A 505 12.02 8.58 12.89
CA LEU A 505 12.90 9.36 13.75
C LEU A 505 12.61 10.84 13.54
N ILE A 506 12.47 11.61 14.61
CA ILE A 506 12.28 13.07 14.58
C ILE A 506 13.30 13.66 15.56
N SER A 507 13.97 14.73 15.17
CA SER A 507 14.79 15.56 16.05
C SER A 507 14.46 17.04 15.87
N ARG A 508 14.23 17.71 17.00
CA ARG A 508 14.05 19.15 17.15
C ARG A 508 15.38 19.89 17.36
N ASN A 509 16.43 19.14 17.69
CA ASN A 509 17.80 19.63 17.74
C ASN A 509 18.71 18.61 17.02
N PRO A 510 18.76 18.63 15.67
CA PRO A 510 19.47 17.60 14.89
C PRO A 510 20.95 17.37 15.27
N PRO A 511 21.75 18.41 15.62
CA PRO A 511 23.12 18.20 16.10
C PRO A 511 23.25 17.25 17.30
N ASP A 512 22.27 17.26 18.21
CA ASP A 512 22.27 16.44 19.43
C ASP A 512 21.93 14.97 19.18
N LEU A 513 21.57 14.59 17.94
CA LEU A 513 21.29 13.19 17.60
C LEU A 513 22.47 12.27 17.90
N SER A 514 23.70 12.79 17.84
CA SER A 514 24.94 12.07 18.18
C SER A 514 25.05 11.70 19.66
N HIS A 515 24.36 12.41 20.56
CA HIS A 515 24.27 12.05 21.98
C HIS A 515 23.27 10.92 22.22
N VAL A 516 22.24 10.80 21.36
CA VAL A 516 21.15 9.84 21.51
C VAL A 516 21.45 8.53 20.78
N PHE A 517 22.06 8.56 19.59
CA PHE A 517 22.38 7.41 18.75
C PHE A 517 23.83 7.47 18.28
N HIS A 518 24.39 6.35 17.81
CA HIS A 518 25.67 6.42 17.09
C HIS A 518 25.51 7.26 15.80
N PRO A 519 26.56 7.94 15.31
CA PRO A 519 26.43 8.92 14.23
C PRO A 519 25.74 8.37 12.97
N ILE A 520 24.57 8.91 12.60
CA ILE A 520 23.80 8.43 11.43
C ILE A 520 23.99 9.36 10.23
N PHE A 521 23.78 10.65 10.44
CA PHE A 521 23.81 11.66 9.38
C PHE A 521 25.15 12.40 9.37
N ALA A 522 25.54 12.88 8.20
CA ALA A 522 26.68 13.77 8.05
C ALA A 522 26.48 15.07 8.85
N HIS A 523 27.52 15.56 9.52
CA HIS A 523 27.45 16.78 10.32
C HIS A 523 26.97 17.99 9.51
N GLU A 524 27.39 18.08 8.25
CA GLU A 524 26.98 19.14 7.33
C GLU A 524 25.46 19.22 7.19
N LEU A 525 24.77 18.06 7.18
CA LEU A 525 23.32 17.98 7.09
C LEU A 525 22.64 18.34 8.41
N LEU A 526 23.23 17.93 9.54
CA LEU A 526 22.68 18.22 10.87
C LEU A 526 22.78 19.71 11.20
N ASP A 527 23.90 20.35 10.89
CA ASP A 527 24.18 21.75 11.23
C ASP A 527 23.29 22.74 10.48
N VAL A 528 22.87 22.40 9.25
CA VAL A 528 21.95 23.24 8.46
C VAL A 528 20.47 23.00 8.81
N SER A 529 20.17 21.95 9.58
CA SER A 529 18.81 21.52 9.86
C SER A 529 18.36 21.97 11.23
N HIS A 530 17.34 22.83 11.29
CA HIS A 530 16.69 23.19 12.55
C HIS A 530 15.72 22.11 13.04
N LEU A 531 15.17 21.31 12.12
CA LEU A 531 14.33 20.17 12.45
C LEU A 531 14.55 19.10 11.39
N LEU A 532 14.82 17.87 11.85
CA LEU A 532 15.03 16.71 11.01
C LEU A 532 13.98 15.65 11.32
N GLY A 533 13.46 14.99 10.30
CA GLY A 533 12.82 13.71 10.55
C GLY A 533 12.87 12.76 9.37
N LEU A 534 13.08 11.50 9.70
CA LEU A 534 13.29 10.39 8.81
C LEU A 534 12.16 9.39 9.00
N ALA A 535 11.58 8.93 7.90
CA ALA A 535 10.62 7.83 7.89
C ALA A 535 11.12 6.73 6.94
N LEU A 536 11.12 5.47 7.40
CA LEU A 536 11.59 4.32 6.64
C LEU A 536 10.46 3.30 6.44
N SER A 537 10.19 2.91 5.18
CA SER A 537 9.43 1.71 4.87
C SER A 537 10.43 0.58 4.56
N LEU A 538 10.74 -0.25 5.55
CA LEU A 538 11.72 -1.36 5.47
C LEU A 538 11.32 -2.52 4.52
N GLN A 539 10.40 -2.26 3.58
CA GLN A 539 10.06 -3.15 2.48
C GLN A 539 11.23 -3.24 1.48
N ASN A 540 11.20 -4.19 0.54
CA ASN A 540 12.17 -4.22 -0.54
C ASN A 540 11.55 -3.65 -1.84
N PRO A 541 12.04 -2.53 -2.39
CA PRO A 541 13.20 -1.75 -1.96
C PRO A 541 12.92 -0.86 -0.73
N VAL A 542 13.94 -0.61 0.11
CA VAL A 542 13.80 0.21 1.33
C VAL A 542 13.62 1.66 0.92
N LYS A 543 12.49 2.28 1.26
CA LYS A 543 12.24 3.69 0.92
C LYS A 543 12.41 4.55 2.15
N ALA A 544 13.11 5.66 1.98
CA ALA A 544 13.27 6.71 2.96
C ALA A 544 12.58 7.98 2.51
N LYS A 545 11.98 8.64 3.48
CA LYS A 545 11.50 10.01 3.35
C LYS A 545 12.14 10.84 4.44
N LEU A 546 12.93 11.83 4.05
CA LEU A 546 13.61 12.75 4.94
C LEU A 546 12.99 14.15 4.77
N LEU A 547 12.51 14.71 5.87
CA LEU A 547 11.94 16.06 5.91
C LEU A 547 12.86 16.93 6.75
N LEU A 548 13.18 18.11 6.23
CA LEU A 548 14.09 19.07 6.83
C LEU A 548 13.41 20.43 6.93
N LYS A 549 13.60 21.11 8.06
CA LYS A 549 13.32 22.53 8.21
C LYS A 549 14.65 23.27 8.32
N LEU A 550 14.86 24.24 7.43
CA LEU A 550 16.04 25.08 7.40
C LEU A 550 15.69 26.48 7.93
N ASP A 551 16.73 27.27 8.23
CA ASP A 551 16.58 28.60 8.82
C ASP A 551 15.95 29.60 7.85
N SER A 552 16.20 29.46 6.55
CA SER A 552 15.76 30.42 5.54
C SER A 552 15.44 29.75 4.19
N PRO A 553 14.62 30.40 3.34
CA PRO A 553 14.35 29.92 1.99
C PRO A 553 15.58 29.89 1.09
N GLU A 554 16.52 30.81 1.28
CA GLU A 554 17.80 30.85 0.54
C GLU A 554 18.64 29.61 0.85
N ARG A 555 18.79 29.26 2.13
CA ARG A 555 19.48 28.03 2.57
C ARG A 555 18.80 26.77 2.01
N ALA A 556 17.48 26.75 1.93
CA ALA A 556 16.76 25.64 1.31
C ALA A 556 17.02 25.53 -0.19
N ALA A 557 17.11 26.65 -0.91
CA ALA A 557 17.47 26.67 -2.33
C ALA A 557 18.92 26.26 -2.56
N GLU A 558 19.84 26.68 -1.70
CA GLU A 558 21.25 26.28 -1.71
C GLU A 558 21.40 24.77 -1.46
N LEU A 559 20.81 24.24 -0.38
CA LEU A 559 20.85 22.81 -0.10
C LEU A 559 20.23 21.97 -1.22
N THR A 560 19.16 22.43 -1.86
CA THR A 560 18.56 21.74 -3.01
C THR A 560 19.54 21.65 -4.18
N ARG A 561 20.30 22.72 -4.46
CA ARG A 561 21.35 22.71 -5.50
C ARG A 561 22.50 21.78 -5.11
N ASN A 562 22.98 21.89 -3.87
CA ASN A 562 24.08 21.04 -3.38
C ASN A 562 23.71 19.55 -3.37
N LEU A 563 22.45 19.19 -3.09
CA LEU A 563 21.95 17.83 -3.18
C LEU A 563 21.81 17.33 -4.63
N HIS A 564 21.63 18.23 -5.59
CA HIS A 564 21.66 17.89 -7.01
C HIS A 564 23.09 17.67 -7.50
N ASP A 565 24.01 18.58 -7.13
CA ASP A 565 25.37 18.60 -7.64
C ASP A 565 26.28 17.59 -6.93
N ALA A 566 26.14 17.43 -5.61
CA ALA A 566 27.00 16.59 -4.78
C ALA A 566 26.22 15.84 -3.66
N PRO A 567 25.21 15.00 -4.00
CA PRO A 567 24.37 14.33 -3.00
C PRO A 567 25.14 13.46 -2.01
N GLN A 568 26.29 12.91 -2.42
CA GLN A 568 27.14 12.04 -1.59
C GLN A 568 27.73 12.73 -0.35
N GLN A 569 27.92 14.05 -0.40
CA GLN A 569 28.44 14.80 0.75
C GLN A 569 27.40 14.89 1.87
N TRP A 570 26.12 14.98 1.50
CA TRP A 570 25.00 15.24 2.41
C TRP A 570 24.28 13.98 2.86
N LEU A 571 24.19 12.98 1.99
CA LEU A 571 23.46 11.73 2.22
C LEU A 571 24.41 10.52 2.32
N ARG A 572 25.52 10.69 3.03
CA ARG A 572 26.40 9.60 3.49
C ARG A 572 26.05 9.21 4.92
N LEU A 573 26.24 7.94 5.26
CA LEU A 573 26.28 7.52 6.66
C LEU A 573 27.58 8.06 7.28
N SER A 574 27.49 8.77 8.42
CA SER A 574 28.68 9.33 9.09
C SER A 574 29.70 8.24 9.37
N ASP A 575 30.99 8.52 9.32
CA ASP A 575 32.03 7.53 9.68
C ASP A 575 31.93 6.20 8.90
N SER A 576 31.39 6.25 7.67
CA SER A 576 31.22 5.10 6.77
C SER A 576 31.37 5.52 5.30
N HIS A 577 31.74 4.57 4.45
CA HIS A 577 31.74 4.75 2.99
C HIS A 577 30.35 4.52 2.37
N LEU A 578 29.36 4.07 3.15
CA LEU A 578 28.03 3.76 2.67
C LEU A 578 27.18 5.03 2.46
N LEU A 579 26.46 5.06 1.34
CA LEU A 579 25.50 6.12 1.01
C LEU A 579 24.09 5.75 1.48
N LEU A 580 23.33 6.74 1.93
CA LEU A 580 21.93 6.57 2.33
C LEU A 580 20.99 6.37 1.12
N TYR A 581 21.47 6.55 -0.10
CA TYR A 581 20.66 6.46 -1.32
C TYR A 581 21.30 5.54 -2.37
N SER A 582 20.47 4.84 -3.15
CA SER A 582 20.89 4.06 -4.33
C SER A 582 20.70 4.80 -5.65
N GLN A 583 19.81 5.80 -5.66
CA GLN A 583 19.53 6.68 -6.80
C GLN A 583 19.45 8.12 -6.29
N PRO A 584 19.81 9.13 -7.12
CA PRO A 584 19.74 10.53 -6.72
C PRO A 584 18.39 10.87 -6.06
N PRO A 585 18.40 11.55 -4.90
CA PRO A 585 17.18 11.80 -4.14
C PRO A 585 16.23 12.74 -4.88
N GLU A 586 14.94 12.42 -4.87
CA GLU A 586 13.91 13.35 -5.34
C GLU A 586 13.70 14.45 -4.31
N THR A 587 14.03 15.69 -4.69
CA THR A 587 13.89 16.87 -3.82
C THR A 587 12.59 17.62 -4.12
N GLN A 588 11.75 17.84 -3.11
CA GLN A 588 10.54 18.65 -3.21
C GLN A 588 10.55 19.75 -2.15
N LYS A 589 10.53 21.02 -2.59
CA LYS A 589 10.37 22.16 -1.67
C LYS A 589 8.93 22.24 -1.17
N GLN A 590 8.76 22.48 0.14
CA GLN A 590 7.45 22.52 0.79
C GLN A 590 7.27 23.81 1.59
N GLY A 591 6.78 24.85 0.93
CA GLY A 591 6.79 26.21 1.47
C GLY A 591 8.17 26.84 1.37
N ASN A 592 8.43 27.88 2.17
CA ASN A 592 9.61 28.72 1.97
C ASN A 592 10.91 28.05 2.45
N SER A 593 10.94 27.45 3.65
CA SER A 593 12.18 26.92 4.25
C SER A 593 12.18 25.42 4.55
N ASN A 594 11.20 24.65 4.04
CA ASN A 594 11.15 23.21 4.28
C ASN A 594 11.48 22.42 3.01
N LEU A 595 12.21 21.33 3.18
CA LEU A 595 12.63 20.43 2.11
C LEU A 595 12.18 18.99 2.41
N GLU A 596 11.59 18.34 1.42
CA GLU A 596 11.27 16.91 1.44
C GLU A 596 12.17 16.17 0.46
N LEU A 597 12.80 15.10 0.93
CA LEU A 597 13.65 14.21 0.14
C LEU A 597 13.03 12.82 0.14
N ARG A 598 12.94 12.21 -1.04
CA ARG A 598 12.52 10.81 -1.20
C ARG A 598 13.61 10.05 -1.94
N PHE A 599 14.04 8.94 -1.35
CA PHE A 599 15.08 8.11 -1.93
C PHE A 599 14.95 6.66 -1.50
N THR A 600 15.60 5.78 -2.26
CA THR A 600 15.71 4.36 -1.92
C THR A 600 17.03 4.13 -1.19
N VAL A 601 16.98 3.46 -0.04
CA VAL A 601 18.16 3.15 0.78
C VAL A 601 18.69 1.76 0.38
N PRO A 602 19.99 1.62 0.08
CA PRO A 602 20.62 0.30 -0.08
C PRO A 602 20.42 -0.56 1.17
N GLU A 603 20.31 -1.89 1.00
CA GLU A 603 20.03 -2.79 2.12
C GLU A 603 21.13 -2.72 3.21
N ASP A 604 22.39 -2.67 2.83
CA ASP A 604 23.53 -2.57 3.77
C ASP A 604 23.51 -1.26 4.55
N SER A 605 23.21 -0.14 3.88
CA SER A 605 23.05 1.17 4.53
C SER A 605 21.86 1.18 5.48
N ALA A 606 20.74 0.54 5.12
CA ALA A 606 19.58 0.41 6.00
C ALA A 606 19.88 -0.45 7.23
N ARG A 607 20.70 -1.51 7.10
CA ARG A 607 21.15 -2.35 8.22
C ARG A 607 22.04 -1.55 9.18
N LEU A 608 23.09 -0.90 8.67
CA LEU A 608 23.99 -0.09 9.49
C LEU A 608 23.24 1.06 10.19
N LEU A 609 22.29 1.70 9.50
CA LEU A 609 21.43 2.72 10.12
C LEU A 609 20.64 2.15 11.30
N LEU A 610 20.01 0.97 11.15
CA LEU A 610 19.28 0.33 12.24
C LEU A 610 20.20 -0.08 13.39
N GLU A 611 21.40 -0.57 13.10
CA GLU A 611 22.41 -0.90 14.13
C GLU A 611 22.85 0.32 14.92
N ARG A 612 23.05 1.46 14.26
CA ARG A 612 23.43 2.73 14.90
C ARG A 612 22.33 3.32 15.77
N ILE A 613 21.07 3.20 15.33
CA ILE A 613 19.91 3.53 16.17
C ILE A 613 19.83 2.59 17.37
N ALA A 614 20.16 1.31 17.18
CA ALA A 614 20.16 0.31 18.25
C ALA A 614 21.41 0.35 19.15
N LYS A 615 22.46 1.10 18.76
CA LYS A 615 23.80 1.12 19.37
C LYS A 615 24.48 -0.26 19.40
N THR A 616 24.35 -1.04 18.32
CA THR A 616 24.87 -2.43 18.24
C THR A 616 26.01 -2.65 17.24
N ASP A 617 26.39 -1.64 16.47
CA ASP A 617 27.47 -1.64 15.45
C ASP A 617 28.90 -1.67 16.04
N ALA A 618 29.05 -1.67 17.36
CA ALA A 618 30.34 -1.60 18.07
C ALA A 618 31.29 -2.82 17.89
N ALA A 619 31.05 -3.71 16.93
CA ALA A 619 31.95 -4.81 16.61
C ALA A 619 33.10 -4.43 15.65
N GLU A 620 33.04 -3.29 14.95
CA GLU A 620 34.07 -2.87 13.99
C GLU A 620 34.94 -1.68 14.43
N MET A 621 34.59 -0.96 15.51
CA MET A 621 35.40 0.18 16.00
C MET A 621 36.59 -0.21 16.91
N ALA A 622 36.92 -1.50 16.98
CA ALA A 622 38.01 -2.01 17.81
C ALA A 622 39.10 -2.70 16.97
N THR A 623 39.68 -1.98 16.01
CA THR A 623 41.10 -2.12 15.63
C THR A 623 41.53 -0.86 14.87
N PRO A 624 42.58 -0.13 15.32
CA PRO A 624 43.21 0.90 14.51
C PRO A 624 43.94 0.33 13.29
#